data_AF-A0AAV2I981-F1
#
_entry.id   AF-A0AAV2I981-F1
#
_cell.length_a   1.000
_cell.length_b   1.000
_cell.length_c   1.000
_cell.angle_alpha   90.00
_cell.angle_beta   90.00
_cell.angle_gamma   90.00
#
_symmetry.space_group_name_H-M   'P 1'
#
loop_
_entity.id
_entity.type
_entity.pdbx_description
1 polymer ?
#
loop_
_entity_poly.entity_id
_entity_poly.type
_entity_poly.pdbx_seq_one_letter_code
_entity_poly.pdbx_strand_id
1 'polypeptide(L)' 'GHIQENSPAARCGRLHVGDRILAVNGVDTSNMHHKDVVSLIKDSGFSVALTIGHPP' A
#
# COMPACT_ATOMS: atom_id res chain seq x y z
N GLY A 1 8.85 -6.63 1.21
CA GLY A 1 7.70 -6.81 0.30
C GLY A 1 8.21 -6.79 -1.12
N HIS A 2 7.54 -7.47 -2.05
CA HIS A 2 7.89 -7.42 -3.47
C HIS A 2 6.77 -6.68 -4.22
N ILE A 3 7.13 -5.95 -5.28
CA ILE A 3 6.16 -5.36 -6.19
C ILE A 3 5.96 -6.37 -7.32
N GLN A 4 4.73 -6.83 -7.50
CA GLN A 4 4.42 -7.83 -8.51
C GLN A 4 4.40 -7.19 -9.90
N GLU A 5 5.08 -7.82 -10.86
CA GLU A 5 5.10 -7.35 -12.26
C GLU A 5 3.68 -7.32 -12.84
N ASN A 6 3.37 -6.31 -13.65
CA ASN A 6 2.02 -5.99 -14.15
C ASN A 6 0.95 -5.63 -13.10
N SER A 7 1.29 -5.51 -11.81
CA SER A 7 0.36 -4.99 -10.82
C SER A 7 0.09 -3.49 -10.99
N PRO A 8 -1.05 -2.97 -10.48
CA PRO A 8 -1.32 -1.52 -10.44
C PRO A 8 -0.20 -0.75 -9.74
N ALA A 9 0.41 -1.34 -8.71
CA ALA A 9 1.55 -0.78 -7.99
C ALA A 9 2.79 -0.64 -8.89
N ALA A 10 3.12 -1.68 -9.68
CA ALA A 10 4.21 -1.62 -10.65
C ALA A 10 3.95 -0.58 -11.75
N ARG A 11 2.70 -0.54 -12.26
CA ARG A 11 2.28 0.40 -13.32
C ARG A 11 2.24 1.85 -12.84
N CYS A 12 2.07 2.09 -11.55
CA CYS A 12 2.10 3.42 -10.96
C CYS A 12 3.50 4.06 -11.09
N GLY A 13 4.58 3.27 -11.11
CA GLY A 13 5.95 3.73 -11.25
C GLY A 13 6.48 4.61 -10.10
N ARG A 14 5.63 4.91 -9.11
CA ARG A 14 5.96 5.69 -7.91
C ARG A 14 6.33 4.82 -6.71
N LEU A 15 5.92 3.55 -6.73
CA LEU A 15 6.17 2.60 -5.66
C LEU A 15 7.46 1.84 -5.96
N HIS A 16 8.38 1.83 -5.00
CA HIS A 16 9.65 1.11 -5.09
C HIS A 16 9.75 0.00 -4.04
N VAL A 17 10.56 -1.01 -4.34
CA VAL A 17 10.83 -2.06 -3.35
C VAL A 17 11.61 -1.44 -2.19
N GLY A 18 11.06 -1.55 -0.98
CA GLY A 18 11.61 -0.93 0.23
C GLY A 18 10.71 0.17 0.80
N ASP A 19 9.77 0.66 0.00
CA ASP A 19 8.75 1.60 0.44
C ASP A 19 7.86 1.03 1.56
N ARG A 20 7.51 1.90 2.51
CA ARG A 20 6.62 1.54 3.62
C ARG A 20 5.24 2.15 3.42
N ILE A 21 4.20 1.33 3.53
CA ILE A 21 2.81 1.80 3.52
C ILE A 21 2.55 2.51 4.86
N LEU A 22 2.22 3.80 4.79
CA LEU A 22 1.87 4.64 5.94
C LEU A 22 0.36 4.73 6.14
N ALA A 23 -0.41 4.78 5.04
CA ALA A 23 -1.87 4.84 5.10
C ALA A 23 -2.54 4.14 3.91
N VAL A 24 -3.77 3.67 4.11
CA VAL A 24 -4.65 3.06 3.10
C VAL A 24 -5.98 3.81 3.09
N ASN A 25 -6.37 4.37 1.95
CA ASN A 25 -7.54 5.23 1.78
C ASN A 25 -7.63 6.39 2.79
N GLY A 26 -6.48 6.94 3.21
CA GLY A 26 -6.42 7.99 4.22
C GLY A 26 -6.50 7.48 5.67
N VAL A 27 -6.62 6.18 5.89
CA VAL A 27 -6.54 5.56 7.23
C VAL A 27 -5.08 5.24 7.54
N ASP A 28 -4.54 5.78 8.62
CA ASP A 28 -3.17 5.47 9.07
C ASP A 28 -3.04 3.99 9.40
N THR A 29 -2.06 3.34 8.78
CA THR A 29 -1.76 1.92 8.96
C THR A 29 -0.53 1.69 9.82
N SER A 30 0.10 2.75 10.34
CA SER A 30 1.36 2.68 11.10
C SER A 30 1.20 1.87 12.38
N ASN A 31 0.01 1.92 13.00
CA ASN A 31 -0.31 1.20 14.24
C ASN A 31 -1.33 0.05 14.05
N MET A 32 -1.61 -0.35 12.80
CA MET A 32 -2.57 -1.41 12.49
C MET A 32 -1.88 -2.77 12.38
N HIS A 33 -2.58 -3.83 12.76
CA HIS A 33 -2.07 -5.17 12.46
C HIS A 33 -2.15 -5.44 10.96
N HIS A 34 -1.22 -6.29 10.49
CA HIS A 34 -1.14 -6.68 9.09
C HIS A 34 -2.50 -7.17 8.53
N LYS A 35 -3.28 -7.92 9.32
CA LYS A 35 -4.61 -8.39 8.91
C LYS A 35 -5.59 -7.25 8.64
N ASP A 36 -5.59 -6.21 9.48
CA ASP A 36 -6.51 -5.09 9.34
C ASP A 36 -6.18 -4.25 8.11
N VAL A 37 -4.88 -4.03 7.85
CA VAL A 37 -4.38 -3.37 6.64
C VAL A 37 -4.80 -4.14 5.38
N VAL A 38 -4.62 -5.46 5.39
CA VAL A 38 -5.05 -6.32 4.28
C VAL A 38 -6.57 -6.26 4.10
N SER A 39 -7.33 -6.23 5.19
CA SER A 39 -8.79 -6.10 5.13
C SER A 39 -9.22 -4.77 4.51
N LEU A 40 -8.59 -3.65 4.89
CA LEU A 40 -8.84 -2.33 4.30
C LEU A 40 -8.57 -2.32 2.80
N ILE A 41 -7.46 -2.90 2.37
CA ILE A 41 -7.11 -2.99 0.94
C ILE A 41 -8.16 -3.84 0.20
N LYS A 42 -8.60 -4.96 0.79
CA LYS A 42 -9.63 -5.82 0.19
C LYS A 42 -10.99 -5.13 0.12
N ASP A 43 -11.35 -4.36 1.14
CA ASP A 43 -12.61 -3.62 1.22
C ASP A 43 -12.68 -2.46 0.21
N SER A 44 -11.52 -1.93 -0.18
CA SER A 44 -11.39 -0.85 -1.18
C SER A 44 -11.95 -1.21 -2.56
N GLY A 45 -12.17 -2.50 -2.85
CA GLY A 45 -12.73 -2.96 -4.12
C GLY A 45 -11.76 -2.75 -5.28
N PHE A 46 -12.18 -1.96 -6.29
CA PHE A 46 -11.42 -1.78 -7.53
C PHE A 46 -10.38 -0.65 -7.50
N SER A 47 -10.40 0.21 -6.48
CA SER A 47 -9.48 1.36 -6.38
C SER A 47 -9.04 1.54 -4.93
N VAL A 48 -7.73 1.65 -4.71
CA VAL A 48 -7.14 1.87 -3.39
C VAL A 48 -6.12 3.01 -3.46
N ALA A 49 -6.20 3.95 -2.52
CA ALA A 49 -5.22 5.00 -2.36
C ALA A 49 -4.21 4.60 -1.28
N LEU A 50 -2.93 4.49 -1.63
CA LEU A 50 -1.87 4.15 -0.69
C LEU A 50 -0.98 5.36 -0.47
N THR A 51 -0.73 5.70 0.80
CA THR A 51 0.29 6.69 1.18
C THR A 51 1.57 5.97 1.55
N ILE A 52 2.67 6.37 0.93
CA ILE A 52 3.93 5.65 0.96
C ILE A 52 5.01 6.54 1.56
N GLY A 53 5.80 6.01 2.48
CA GLY A 53 7.02 6.63 2.97
C GLY A 53 8.24 5.98 2.34
N HIS A 54 9.05 6.77 1.62
CA HIS A 54 10.39 6.35 1.24
C HIS A 54 11.29 6.36 2.48
N PRO A 55 12.05 5.29 2.76
CA PRO A 55 13.13 5.36 3.72
C PRO A 55 14.22 6.34 3.22
N PRO A 56 14.87 7.08 4.12
CA PRO A 56 15.98 7.98 3.78
C PRO A 56 17.24 7.25 3.29
#